data_AF-A0A137P7Z2-F1
#
_entry.id   AF-A0A137P7Z2-F1
#
_cell.length_a   1.000
_cell.length_b   1.000
_cell.length_c   1.000
_cell.angle_alpha   90.00
_cell.angle_beta   90.00
_cell.angle_gamma   90.00
#
_symmetry.space_group_name_H-M   'P 1'
#
loop_
_entity.id
_entity.type
_entity.pdbx_description
1 polymer ?
#
loop_
_entity_poly.entity_id
_entity_poly.type
_entity_poly.pdbx_seq_one_letter_code
_entity_poly.pdbx_strand_id
1 'polypeptide(L)'
;EAKELAAEGSEEEGDYPLIELFASSVSGNRTIKSHIRKIEDAFESHDIEYTYMDTASDEQAKLYLKRKSPHQGVLPQIFVDGRFKCLYEEFAHVLETGDLYDYFEIDPEA
;
A
#
# COMPACT_ATOMS: atom_id res chain seq x y z
N GLU A 1 34.13 -21.27 33.09
CA GLU A 1 33.15 -20.19 32.83
C GLU A 1 32.98 -20.12 31.32
N ALA A 2 31.90 -20.61 30.69
CA ALA A 2 30.54 -20.04 30.64
C ALA A 2 30.64 -18.53 30.33
N LYS A 3 30.20 -17.97 29.20
CA LYS A 3 28.98 -18.07 28.36
C LYS A 3 29.36 -17.21 27.11
N GLU A 4 28.80 -17.29 25.91
CA GLU A 4 27.41 -17.21 25.55
C GLU A 4 27.34 -17.45 24.03
N LEU A 5 26.40 -18.31 23.63
CA LEU A 5 25.91 -18.41 22.27
C LEU A 5 25.02 -17.20 21.96
N ALA A 6 25.15 -16.71 20.74
CA ALA A 6 24.12 -16.03 19.95
C ALA A 6 24.42 -16.50 18.51
N ALA A 7 23.67 -17.37 17.81
CA ALA A 7 22.22 -17.37 17.56
C ALA A 7 21.77 -15.94 17.26
N GLU A 8 21.40 -15.54 16.05
CA GLU A 8 20.67 -16.23 15.00
C GLU A 8 21.17 -15.76 13.62
N GLY A 9 20.83 -16.52 12.58
CA GLY A 9 21.02 -16.08 11.21
C GLY A 9 20.31 -14.75 11.01
N SER A 10 20.98 -13.83 10.31
CA SER A 10 20.26 -12.82 9.56
C SER A 10 19.53 -13.57 8.45
N GLU A 11 18.34 -14.05 8.79
CA GLU A 11 17.29 -14.29 7.83
C GLU A 11 17.13 -12.94 7.14
N GLU A 12 17.65 -12.83 5.93
CA GLU A 12 17.18 -11.82 4.98
C GLU A 12 15.73 -12.20 4.69
N GLU A 13 14.83 -11.95 5.66
CA GLU A 13 13.41 -11.76 5.39
C GLU A 13 13.41 -10.70 4.31
N GLY A 14 13.04 -11.09 3.09
CA GLY A 14 12.90 -10.15 1.98
C GLY A 14 12.08 -8.98 2.48
N ASP A 15 12.71 -7.82 2.58
CA ASP A 15 12.10 -6.56 2.99
C ASP A 15 11.20 -6.13 1.83
N TYR A 16 10.10 -6.85 1.66
CA TYR A 16 9.13 -6.54 0.62
C TYR A 16 8.40 -5.27 1.06
N PRO A 17 8.23 -4.31 0.16
CA PRO A 17 7.59 -3.04 0.49
C PRO A 17 6.17 -3.29 1.01
N LEU A 18 5.89 -2.82 2.23
CA LEU A 18 4.57 -2.96 2.84
C LEU A 18 3.58 -2.00 2.16
N ILE A 19 2.78 -2.50 1.22
CA ILE A 19 1.82 -1.70 0.48
C ILE A 19 0.50 -1.62 1.25
N GLU A 20 0.06 -0.41 1.56
CA GLU A 20 -1.17 -0.13 2.27
C GLU A 20 -2.11 0.71 1.40
N LEU A 21 -3.27 0.16 1.05
CA LEU A 21 -4.31 0.85 0.30
C LEU A 21 -5.30 1.48 1.25
N PHE A 22 -5.23 2.80 1.41
CA PHE A 22 -6.18 3.56 2.19
C PHE A 22 -7.39 3.93 1.35
N ALA A 23 -8.54 3.39 1.74
CA ALA A 23 -9.78 3.52 1.01
C ALA A 23 -10.98 3.64 1.97
N SER A 24 -12.16 3.84 1.42
CA SER A 24 -13.41 3.87 2.18
C SER A 24 -14.44 3.01 1.47
N SER A 25 -14.71 1.85 2.04
CA SER A 25 -15.67 0.85 1.53
C SER A 25 -17.09 1.41 1.45
N VAL A 26 -17.46 2.31 2.38
CA VAL A 26 -18.78 2.96 2.43
C VAL A 26 -18.85 4.29 1.68
N SER A 27 -17.83 4.66 0.89
CA SER A 27 -17.85 5.92 0.16
C SER A 27 -19.08 6.02 -0.75
N GLY A 28 -19.89 7.07 -0.57
CA GLY A 28 -21.04 7.36 -1.42
C GLY A 28 -20.65 7.79 -2.84
N ASN A 29 -19.36 8.09 -3.07
CA ASN A 29 -18.87 8.55 -4.35
C ASN A 29 -18.52 7.37 -5.27
N ARG A 30 -19.29 7.22 -6.36
CA ARG A 30 -19.11 6.15 -7.35
C ARG A 30 -17.73 6.15 -8.00
N THR A 31 -17.14 7.34 -8.21
CA THR A 31 -15.80 7.48 -8.79
C THR A 31 -14.75 6.87 -7.86
N ILE A 32 -14.82 7.17 -6.57
CA ILE A 32 -13.90 6.64 -5.56
C ILE A 32 -13.98 5.10 -5.51
N LYS A 33 -15.19 4.54 -5.51
CA LYS A 33 -15.38 3.08 -5.57
C LYS A 33 -14.79 2.45 -6.83
N SER A 34 -14.95 3.11 -7.98
CA SER A 34 -14.35 2.63 -9.22
C SER A 34 -12.82 2.69 -9.17
N HIS A 35 -12.23 3.72 -8.56
CA HIS A 35 -10.78 3.85 -8.42
C HIS A 35 -10.23 2.76 -7.49
N ILE A 36 -10.87 2.55 -6.34
CA ILE A 36 -10.49 1.49 -5.40
C ILE A 36 -10.46 0.14 -6.12
N ARG A 37 -11.57 -0.22 -6.79
CA ARG A 37 -11.67 -1.50 -7.49
C ARG A 37 -10.60 -1.69 -8.55
N LYS A 38 -10.23 -0.64 -9.27
CA LYS A 38 -9.18 -0.71 -10.29
C LYS A 38 -7.79 -0.90 -9.69
N ILE A 39 -7.53 -0.33 -8.51
CA ILE A 39 -6.28 -0.58 -7.78
C ILE A 39 -6.23 -2.02 -7.30
N GLU A 40 -7.32 -2.51 -6.71
CA GLU A 40 -7.42 -3.90 -6.25
C GLU A 40 -7.23 -4.89 -7.41
N ASP A 41 -7.91 -4.67 -8.53
CA ASP A 41 -7.81 -5.50 -9.74
C ASP A 41 -6.38 -5.48 -10.32
N ALA A 42 -5.70 -4.34 -10.27
CA ALA A 42 -4.31 -4.21 -10.70
C ALA A 42 -3.37 -4.96 -9.74
N PHE A 43 -3.50 -4.78 -8.43
CA PHE A 43 -2.67 -5.51 -7.47
C PHE A 43 -2.89 -7.03 -7.56
N GLU A 44 -4.13 -7.48 -7.70
CA GLU A 44 -4.45 -8.90 -7.91
C GLU A 44 -3.88 -9.43 -9.23
N SER A 45 -3.99 -8.66 -10.33
CA SER A 45 -3.45 -9.06 -11.63
C SER A 45 -1.92 -9.13 -11.67
N HIS A 46 -1.26 -8.35 -10.81
CA HIS A 46 0.19 -8.26 -10.71
C HIS A 46 0.78 -9.11 -9.56
N ASP A 47 -0.06 -9.86 -8.85
CA ASP A 47 0.31 -10.67 -7.67
C ASP A 47 1.01 -9.84 -6.57
N ILE A 48 0.52 -8.62 -6.36
CA ILE A 48 1.08 -7.69 -5.37
C ILE A 48 0.33 -7.83 -4.07
N GLU A 49 1.04 -8.19 -3.01
CA GLU A 49 0.48 -8.19 -1.66
C GLU A 49 0.23 -6.76 -1.17
N TYR A 50 -1.01 -6.50 -0.72
CA TYR A 50 -1.39 -5.20 -0.17
C TYR A 50 -2.34 -5.36 1.02
N THR A 51 -2.26 -4.39 1.95
CA THR A 51 -3.17 -4.29 3.08
C THR A 51 -4.25 -3.25 2.81
N TYR A 52 -5.51 -3.67 2.80
CA TYR A 52 -6.65 -2.75 2.67
C TYR A 52 -6.96 -2.06 4.00
N MET A 53 -6.75 -0.75 4.05
CA MET A 53 -7.00 0.09 5.23
C MET A 53 -8.31 0.87 5.06
N ASP A 54 -9.39 0.35 5.66
CA ASP A 54 -10.72 0.97 5.58
C ASP A 54 -10.86 2.15 6.53
N THR A 55 -10.77 3.37 6.00
CA THR A 55 -10.87 4.62 6.78
C THR A 55 -12.29 4.93 7.27
N ALA A 56 -13.29 4.15 6.84
CA ALA A 56 -14.66 4.29 7.30
C ALA A 56 -14.94 3.49 8.58
N SER A 57 -14.40 2.28 8.67
CA SER A 57 -14.56 1.38 9.81
C SER A 57 -13.39 1.47 10.78
N ASP A 58 -12.21 1.84 10.29
CA ASP A 58 -10.99 1.96 11.08
C ASP A 58 -10.65 3.44 11.36
N GLU A 59 -10.86 3.84 12.62
CA GLU A 59 -10.57 5.19 13.08
C GLU A 59 -9.06 5.48 13.11
N GLN A 60 -8.21 4.47 13.30
CA GLN A 60 -6.75 4.65 13.30
C GLN A 60 -6.26 4.97 11.88
N ALA A 61 -6.73 4.26 10.86
CA ALA A 61 -6.44 4.51 9.46
C ALA A 61 -6.87 5.92 9.04
N LYS A 62 -8.04 6.36 9.52
CA LYS A 62 -8.53 7.73 9.29
C LYS A 62 -7.65 8.79 9.95
N LEU A 63 -7.25 8.58 11.21
CA LEU A 63 -6.32 9.48 11.90
C LEU A 63 -4.94 9.48 11.24
N TYR A 64 -4.50 8.33 10.76
CA TYR A 64 -3.25 8.15 10.03
C TYR A 64 -3.23 8.99 8.76
N LEU A 65 -4.23 8.83 7.89
CA LEU A 65 -4.40 9.66 6.71
C LEU A 65 -4.42 11.14 7.06
N LYS A 66 -5.19 11.54 8.08
CA LYS A 66 -5.27 12.96 8.47
C LYS A 66 -3.90 13.53 8.87
N ARG A 67 -3.02 12.72 9.46
CA ARG A 67 -1.70 13.13 9.95
C ARG A 67 -0.60 13.02 8.90
N LYS A 68 -0.65 12.00 8.05
CA LYS A 68 0.44 11.58 7.16
C LYS A 68 0.17 11.86 5.69
N SER A 69 -1.10 11.94 5.29
CA SER A 69 -1.45 12.26 3.91
C SER A 69 -1.25 13.74 3.62
N PRO A 70 -0.54 14.09 2.54
CA PRO A 70 -0.53 15.46 2.02
C PRO A 70 -1.89 15.86 1.40
N HIS A 71 -2.73 14.90 1.04
CA HIS A 71 -4.01 15.12 0.34
C HIS A 71 -5.21 14.71 1.21
N GLN A 72 -5.50 15.53 2.22
CA GLN A 72 -6.61 15.25 3.14
C GLN A 72 -7.96 15.19 2.39
N GLY A 73 -8.69 14.09 2.57
CA GLY A 73 -10.03 13.90 1.98
C GLY A 73 -10.04 13.39 0.54
N VAL A 74 -8.87 13.16 -0.06
CA VAL A 74 -8.75 12.49 -1.37
C VAL A 74 -8.60 11.00 -1.14
N LEU A 75 -9.47 10.18 -1.72
CA LEU A 75 -9.39 8.72 -1.65
C LEU A 75 -9.64 8.14 -3.05
N PRO A 76 -9.06 6.98 -3.40
CA PRO A 76 -8.11 6.19 -2.60
C PRO A 76 -6.67 6.74 -2.61
N GLN A 77 -5.85 6.30 -1.66
CA GLN A 77 -4.42 6.62 -1.57
C GLN A 77 -3.59 5.37 -1.29
N ILE A 78 -2.38 5.33 -1.83
CA ILE A 78 -1.45 4.21 -1.65
C ILE A 78 -0.27 4.67 -0.80
N PHE A 79 0.04 3.84 0.20
CA PHE A 79 1.17 4.01 1.09
C PHE A 79 2.11 2.82 0.93
N VAL A 80 3.41 3.08 1.10
CA VAL A 80 4.47 2.08 1.09
C VAL A 80 5.30 2.32 2.34
N ASP A 81 5.46 1.30 3.18
CA ASP A 81 6.20 1.39 4.44
C ASP A 81 5.69 2.52 5.35
N GLY A 82 4.36 2.68 5.40
CA GLY A 82 3.70 3.75 6.13
C GLY A 82 3.94 5.15 5.55
N ARG A 83 4.52 5.31 4.37
CA ARG A 83 4.71 6.62 3.74
C ARG A 83 3.79 6.77 2.54
N PHE A 84 3.21 7.96 2.40
CA PHE A 84 2.40 8.28 1.23
C PHE A 84 3.26 8.11 -0.03
N LYS A 85 2.83 7.23 -0.94
CA LYS A 85 3.50 6.99 -2.21
C LYS A 85 2.80 7.77 -3.33
N CYS A 86 1.51 7.52 -3.54
CA CYS A 86 0.78 8.13 -4.65
C CYS A 86 -0.76 8.13 -4.48
N LEU A 87 -1.42 8.86 -5.37
CA LEU A 87 -2.89 8.84 -5.55
C LEU A 87 -3.26 7.88 -6.68
N TYR A 88 -4.55 7.61 -6.83
CA TYR A 88 -5.06 6.78 -7.94
C TYR A 88 -4.63 7.26 -9.33
N GLU A 89 -4.62 8.57 -9.60
CA GLU A 89 -4.27 9.10 -10.93
C GLU A 89 -2.83 8.77 -11.31
N GLU A 90 -1.91 8.96 -10.36
CA GLU A 90 -0.49 8.61 -10.52
C GLU A 90 -0.32 7.09 -10.64
N PHE A 91 -1.02 6.31 -9.82
CA PHE A 91 -1.01 4.84 -9.91
C PHE A 91 -1.48 4.35 -11.27
N ALA A 92 -2.58 4.90 -11.78
CA ALA A 92 -3.12 4.55 -13.08
C ALA A 92 -2.12 4.87 -14.20
N HIS A 93 -1.43 6.02 -14.09
CA HIS A 93 -0.38 6.37 -15.04
C HIS A 93 0.77 5.35 -15.04
N VAL A 94 1.27 4.98 -13.85
CA VAL A 94 2.35 3.98 -13.70
C VAL A 94 1.92 2.60 -14.23
N LEU A 95 0.67 2.21 -13.97
CA LEU A 95 0.10 0.97 -14.49
C LEU A 95 0.05 0.97 -16.03
N GLU A 96 -0.28 2.12 -16.64
CA GLU A 96 -0.32 2.27 -18.10
C GLU A 96 1.08 2.29 -18.74
N THR A 97 2.09 2.83 -18.06
CA THR A 97 3.47 2.84 -18.59
C THR A 97 4.21 1.52 -18.38
N GLY A 98 3.75 0.69 -17.44
CA GLY A 98 4.31 -0.63 -17.17
C GLY A 98 5.47 -0.63 -16.18
N ASP A 99 5.66 0.45 -15.42
CA ASP A 99 6.77 0.63 -14.48
C ASP A 99 6.37 0.34 -13.02
N LEU A 100 5.33 -0.47 -12.80
CA LEU A 100 4.71 -0.60 -11.49
C LEU A 100 5.61 -1.29 -10.46
N TYR A 101 6.27 -2.39 -10.83
CA TYR A 101 7.24 -3.08 -9.96
C TYR A 101 8.41 -2.17 -9.58
N ASP A 102 8.98 -1.45 -10.54
CA ASP A 102 10.07 -0.48 -10.30
C ASP A 102 9.58 0.68 -9.41
N TYR A 103 8.40 1.21 -9.70
CA TYR A 103 7.83 2.34 -8.97
C TYR A 103 7.57 1.99 -7.51
N PHE A 104 7.05 0.80 -7.23
CA PHE A 104 6.79 0.34 -5.87
C PHE A 104 7.98 -0.41 -5.25
N GLU A 105 9.08 -0.57 -5.97
CA GLU A 105 10.27 -1.32 -5.53
C GLU A 105 9.89 -2.76 -5.12
N ILE A 106 8.96 -3.37 -5.85
CA ILE A 106 8.47 -4.74 -5.64
C ILE A 106 9.25 -5.68 -6.56
N ASP A 107 9.83 -6.73 -5.99
CA ASP A 107 10.39 -7.83 -6.77
C ASP A 107 9.26 -8.77 -7.25
N PRO A 108 9.06 -8.95 -8.57
CA PRO A 108 8.01 -9.83 -9.11
C PRO A 108 8.33 -11.33 -8.97
N GLU A 109 9.51 -11.70 -8.48
CA GLU A 109 9.99 -13.08 -8.33
C GLU A 109 9.98 -13.58 -6.86
N ALA A 110 9.32 -12.83 -5.96
CA ALA A 110 9.16 -13.10 -4.53
C ALA A 110 8.35 -14.36 -4.20
#